data_AF-A0A967NA43-F1
#
_entry.id   AF-A0A967NA43-F1
#
_cell.length_a   1.000
_cell.length_b   1.000
_cell.length_c   1.000
_cell.angle_alpha   90.00
_cell.angle_beta   90.00
_cell.angle_gamma   90.00
#
_symmetry.space_group_name_H-M   'P 1'
#
loop_
_entity.id
_entity.type
_entity.pdbx_description
1 polymer ?
#
loop_
_entity_poly.entity_id
_entity_poly.type
_entity_poly.pdbx_seq_one_letter_code
_entity_poly.pdbx_strand_id
1 'polypeptide(L)'
;MIDTLPPPLTGTEPGGVFFLWGEDEFRKEEAARALVELHLDPSTRDFNYDPVRGGEVELETLASLLATPPMMAPWRVVLIREAEALAQSSGARELIIGLLESPPEGLAVVLATSIPRGSRAKFYRELKRG
;
A
#
# COMPACT_ATOMS: atom_id res chain seq x y z
N MET A 1 -10.06 -14.66 -20.21
CA MET A 1 -10.99 -14.74 -19.06
C MET A 1 -10.48 -13.69 -18.09
N ILE A 2 -11.20 -12.57 -18.01
CA ILE A 2 -10.74 -11.36 -17.32
C ILE A 2 -10.84 -11.67 -15.84
N ASP A 3 -9.70 -11.89 -15.18
CA ASP A 3 -9.65 -11.86 -13.72
C ASP A 3 -10.01 -10.43 -13.35
N THR A 4 -11.24 -10.27 -12.88
CA THR A 4 -11.77 -9.03 -12.36
C THR A 4 -10.76 -8.45 -11.39
N LEU A 5 -10.47 -7.16 -11.50
CA LEU A 5 -9.99 -6.37 -10.36
C LEU A 5 -10.76 -6.87 -9.14
N PRO A 6 -10.10 -7.28 -8.03
CA PRO A 6 -10.87 -7.49 -6.82
C PRO A 6 -11.73 -6.23 -6.64
N PRO A 7 -13.05 -6.35 -6.41
CA PRO A 7 -13.81 -5.20 -5.91
C PRO A 7 -12.97 -4.56 -4.81
N PRO A 8 -12.88 -3.21 -4.74
CA PRO A 8 -11.96 -2.51 -3.84
C PRO A 8 -11.95 -3.28 -2.54
N LEU A 9 -10.79 -3.87 -2.18
CA LEU A 9 -10.66 -4.74 -1.02
C LEU A 9 -11.25 -3.95 0.15
N THR A 10 -12.50 -4.32 0.48
CA THR A 10 -13.36 -3.73 1.50
C THR A 10 -13.06 -2.28 1.89
N GLY A 11 -13.52 -1.31 1.08
CA GLY A 11 -13.58 0.07 1.54
C GLY A 11 -13.74 1.10 0.42
N THR A 12 -14.95 1.63 0.26
CA THR A 12 -15.12 3.03 -0.16
C THR A 12 -14.77 4.00 0.96
N GLU A 13 -14.42 3.46 2.13
CA GLU A 13 -14.04 4.19 3.32
C GLU A 13 -12.54 4.50 3.29
N PRO A 14 -12.14 5.76 3.52
CA PRO A 14 -10.73 6.14 3.59
C PRO A 14 -10.00 5.46 4.77
N GLY A 15 -8.70 5.22 4.59
CA GLY A 15 -7.81 4.64 5.59
C GLY A 15 -7.56 3.13 5.44
N GLY A 16 -6.45 2.66 5.99
CA GLY A 16 -6.07 1.25 5.99
C GLY A 16 -5.06 0.87 4.90
N VAL A 17 -4.96 -0.44 4.60
CA VAL A 17 -3.99 -1.00 3.66
C VAL A 17 -4.70 -1.54 2.42
N PHE A 18 -4.38 -0.98 1.26
CA PHE A 18 -4.94 -1.37 -0.03
C PHE A 18 -3.94 -2.21 -0.80
N PHE A 19 -4.27 -3.49 -1.02
CA PHE A 19 -3.40 -4.41 -1.74
C PHE A 19 -3.82 -4.57 -3.22
N LEU A 20 -3.17 -3.81 -4.11
CA LEU A 20 -3.38 -3.89 -5.55
C LEU A 20 -2.42 -4.89 -6.17
N TRP A 21 -2.95 -5.95 -6.76
CA TRP A 21 -2.15 -7.01 -7.37
C TRP A 21 -2.75 -7.51 -8.68
N GLY A 22 -1.89 -7.89 -9.62
CA GLY A 22 -2.29 -8.36 -10.95
C GLY A 22 -1.22 -8.08 -11.99
N GLU A 23 -1.38 -8.67 -13.18
CA GLU A 23 -0.45 -8.52 -14.31
C GLU A 23 -0.72 -7.25 -15.14
N ASP A 24 -1.89 -6.63 -14.99
CA ASP A 24 -2.26 -5.39 -15.70
C ASP A 24 -1.71 -4.15 -14.97
N GLU A 25 -0.48 -3.76 -15.32
CA GLU A 25 0.21 -2.62 -14.74
C GLU A 25 -0.55 -1.30 -14.92
N PHE A 26 -1.21 -1.12 -16.07
CA PHE A 26 -1.94 0.12 -16.36
C PHE A 26 -3.14 0.27 -15.41
N ARG A 27 -3.96 -0.77 -15.29
CA ARG A 27 -5.11 -0.75 -14.36
C ARG A 27 -4.68 -0.63 -12.90
N LYS A 28 -3.57 -1.25 -12.53
CA LYS A 28 -3.03 -1.17 -11.17
C LYS A 28 -2.57 0.24 -10.84
N GLU A 29 -1.90 0.92 -11.76
CA GLU A 29 -1.48 2.32 -11.57
C GLU A 29 -2.70 3.27 -11.57
N GLU A 30 -3.71 3.05 -12.43
CA GLU A 30 -4.96 3.81 -12.37
C GLU A 30 -5.67 3.66 -11.02
N ALA A 31 -5.78 2.44 -10.51
CA ALA A 31 -6.38 2.17 -9.20
C ALA A 31 -5.56 2.79 -8.05
N ALA A 32 -4.23 2.70 -8.11
CA ALA A 32 -3.35 3.33 -7.13
C ALA A 32 -3.53 4.85 -7.11
N ARG A 33 -3.59 5.47 -8.30
CA ARG A 33 -3.83 6.90 -8.44
C ARG A 33 -5.19 7.31 -7.87
N ALA A 34 -6.25 6.56 -8.17
CA ALA A 34 -7.59 6.84 -7.65
C ALA A 34 -7.63 6.77 -6.11
N LEU A 35 -6.96 5.78 -5.51
CA LEU A 35 -6.84 5.69 -4.05
C LEU A 35 -6.05 6.86 -3.46
N VAL A 36 -4.94 7.26 -4.10
CA VAL A 36 -4.16 8.42 -3.66
C VAL A 36 -4.99 9.71 -3.73
N GLU A 37 -5.74 9.93 -4.83
CA GLU A 37 -6.59 11.10 -5.01
C GLU A 37 -7.80 11.11 -4.04
N LEU A 38 -8.32 9.93 -3.65
CA LEU A 38 -9.40 9.81 -2.67
C LEU A 38 -9.01 10.37 -1.29
N HIS A 39 -7.74 10.27 -0.89
CA HIS A 39 -7.28 10.58 0.46
C HIS A 39 -6.66 11.97 0.61
N LEU A 40 -6.14 12.55 -0.47
CA LEU A 40 -5.31 13.75 -0.41
C LEU A 40 -6.08 15.00 -0.83
N ASP A 41 -6.02 16.02 0.03
CA ASP A 41 -6.36 17.38 -0.33
C ASP A 41 -5.19 18.01 -1.13
N PRO A 42 -5.45 18.68 -2.28
CA PRO A 42 -4.39 19.32 -3.07
C PRO A 42 -3.52 20.33 -2.29
N SER A 43 -4.09 21.02 -1.30
CA SER A 43 -3.38 22.05 -0.52
C SER A 43 -2.42 21.50 0.51
N THR A 44 -2.58 20.23 0.91
CA THR A 44 -1.74 19.57 1.92
C THR A 44 -1.03 18.33 1.38
N ARG A 45 -1.18 18.05 0.08
CA ARG A 45 -0.61 16.89 -0.61
C ARG A 45 0.89 16.71 -0.37
N ASP A 46 1.67 17.76 -0.56
CA ASP A 46 3.14 17.69 -0.49
C ASP A 46 3.66 17.30 0.89
N PHE A 47 2.83 17.45 1.93
CA PHE A 47 3.15 17.09 3.31
C PHE A 47 2.60 15.72 3.72
N ASN A 48 1.74 15.10 2.91
CA ASN A 48 0.97 13.92 3.30
C ASN A 48 1.10 12.77 2.31
N TYR A 49 1.86 12.93 1.23
CA TYR A 49 2.01 11.91 0.20
C TYR A 49 3.47 11.47 0.03
N ASP A 50 3.70 10.18 0.25
CA ASP A 50 5.02 9.57 0.20
C ASP A 50 5.03 8.39 -0.81
N PRO A 51 5.40 8.63 -2.09
CA PRO A 51 5.62 7.57 -3.05
C PRO A 51 7.00 6.94 -2.87
N VAL A 52 7.06 5.62 -2.69
CA VAL A 52 8.31 4.86 -2.54
C VAL A 52 8.29 3.61 -3.42
N ARG A 53 9.47 3.02 -3.67
CA ARG A 53 9.61 1.71 -4.31
C ARG A 53 10.08 0.69 -3.29
N GLY A 54 9.43 -0.48 -3.26
CA GLY A 54 9.71 -1.54 -2.29
C GLY A 54 11.16 -2.04 -2.32
N GLY A 55 11.80 -2.03 -3.49
CA GLY A 55 13.21 -2.44 -3.64
C GLY A 55 14.23 -1.34 -3.35
N GLU A 56 13.81 -0.09 -3.20
CA GLU A 56 14.69 1.07 -3.00
C GLU A 56 14.58 1.66 -1.59
N VAL A 57 13.48 1.38 -0.88
CA VAL A 57 13.24 1.93 0.46
C VAL A 57 13.86 1.05 1.55
N GLU A 58 14.65 1.65 2.43
CA GLU A 58 15.19 0.98 3.61
C GLU A 58 14.10 0.75 4.66
N LEU A 59 14.22 -0.34 5.43
CA LEU A 59 13.22 -0.72 6.43
C LEU A 59 12.96 0.38 7.46
N GLU A 60 14.01 1.03 7.96
CA GLU A 60 13.88 2.11 8.95
C GLU A 60 13.14 3.32 8.38
N THR A 61 13.46 3.70 7.13
CA THR A 61 12.77 4.78 6.43
C THR A 61 11.29 4.45 6.23
N LEU A 62 10.98 3.22 5.76
CA LEU A 62 9.61 2.78 5.57
C LEU A 62 8.83 2.80 6.89
N ALA A 63 9.41 2.30 7.98
CA ALA A 63 8.80 2.33 9.30
C ALA A 63 8.53 3.76 9.79
N SER A 64 9.48 4.67 9.59
CA SER A 64 9.33 6.09 9.94
C SER A 64 8.17 6.75 9.17
N LEU A 65 8.08 6.53 7.85
CA LEU A 65 6.99 7.06 7.02
C LEU A 65 5.63 6.55 7.50
N LEU A 66 5.51 5.25 7.76
CA LEU A 66 4.26 4.62 8.18
C LEU A 66 3.81 5.03 9.59
N ALA A 67 4.75 5.44 10.45
CA ALA A 67 4.48 5.92 11.80
C ALA A 67 4.25 7.44 11.88
N THR A 68 4.51 8.18 10.80
CA THR A 68 4.37 9.63 10.79
C THR A 68 2.89 10.01 10.66
N PRO A 69 2.31 10.81 11.59
CA PRO A 69 0.92 11.26 11.48
C PRO A 69 0.71 12.19 10.27
N PRO A 70 -0.53 12.34 9.78
CA PRO A 70 -0.85 13.36 8.79
C PRO A 70 -0.67 14.78 9.34
N MET A 71 -0.32 15.70 8.45
CA MET A 71 -0.13 17.11 8.75
C MET A 71 -1.27 17.94 8.14
N MET A 72 -2.06 18.59 8.99
CA MET A 72 -3.18 19.46 8.57
C MET A 72 -4.17 18.75 7.61
N ALA A 73 -4.26 17.43 7.70
CA ALA A 73 -5.06 16.58 6.84
C ALA A 73 -5.57 15.37 7.63
N PRO A 74 -6.64 14.72 7.19
CA PRO A 74 -7.12 13.48 7.81
C PRO A 74 -6.23 12.27 7.51
N TRP A 75 -5.46 12.29 6.41
CA TRP A 75 -4.74 11.11 5.91
C TRP A 75 -3.32 11.41 5.50
N ARG A 76 -2.41 10.50 5.87
CA ARG A 76 -1.09 10.31 5.29
C ARG A 76 -1.17 9.12 4.36
N VAL A 77 -0.70 9.29 3.13
CA VAL A 77 -0.78 8.29 2.07
C VAL A 77 0.62 7.86 1.67
N VAL A 78 0.92 6.58 1.90
CA VAL A 78 2.18 5.95 1.46
C VAL A 78 1.87 5.03 0.29
N LEU A 79 2.33 5.38 -0.91
CA LEU A 79 2.21 4.51 -2.10
C LEU A 79 3.52 3.74 -2.28
N ILE A 80 3.46 2.42 -2.12
CA ILE A 80 4.59 1.52 -2.32
C ILE A 80 4.42 0.82 -3.66
N ARG A 81 5.23 1.23 -4.64
CA ARG A 81 5.35 0.54 -5.94
C ARG A 81 6.31 -0.62 -5.84
N GLU A 82 6.15 -1.61 -6.72
CA GLU A 82 7.00 -2.80 -6.77
C GLU A 82 7.07 -3.50 -5.39
N ALA A 83 5.94 -3.53 -4.68
CA ALA A 83 5.86 -3.97 -3.29
C ALA A 83 6.14 -5.47 -3.10
N GLU A 84 6.20 -6.26 -4.18
CA GLU A 84 6.73 -7.63 -4.16
C GLU A 84 8.17 -7.71 -3.66
N ALA A 85 8.96 -6.65 -3.82
CA ALA A 85 10.33 -6.58 -3.31
C ALA A 85 10.37 -6.67 -1.77
N LEU A 86 9.34 -6.18 -1.08
CA LEU A 86 9.23 -6.26 0.39
C LEU A 86 9.19 -7.71 0.88
N ALA A 87 8.75 -8.66 0.05
CA ALA A 87 8.68 -10.08 0.42
C ALA A 87 10.06 -10.70 0.73
N GLN A 88 11.15 -10.05 0.30
CA GLN A 88 12.53 -10.48 0.54
C GLN A 88 13.05 -10.10 1.94
N SER A 89 12.39 -9.16 2.63
CA SER A 89 12.77 -8.70 3.98
C SER A 89 11.80 -9.24 5.03
N SER A 90 12.29 -9.92 6.07
CA SER A 90 11.44 -10.34 7.21
C SER A 90 10.83 -9.14 7.92
N GLY A 91 11.62 -8.12 8.22
CA GLY A 91 11.14 -6.92 8.91
C GLY A 91 10.10 -6.15 8.11
N ALA A 92 10.28 -6.03 6.79
CA ALA A 92 9.28 -5.35 5.96
C ALA A 92 7.97 -6.13 5.90
N ARG A 93 8.03 -7.47 5.82
CA ARG A 93 6.82 -8.31 5.88
C ARG A 93 6.09 -8.14 7.20
N GLU A 94 6.79 -8.25 8.33
CA GLU A 94 6.21 -8.10 9.67
C GLU A 94 5.57 -6.72 9.85
N LEU A 95 6.26 -5.67 9.40
CA LEU A 95 5.75 -4.29 9.43
C LEU A 95 4.42 -4.16 8.66
N ILE A 96 4.38 -4.62 7.40
CA ILE A 96 3.16 -4.51 6.59
C ILE A 96 2.02 -5.39 7.13
N ILE A 97 2.30 -6.61 7.57
CA ILE A 97 1.28 -7.49 8.14
C ILE A 97 0.72 -6.91 9.45
N GLY A 98 1.56 -6.30 10.30
CA GLY A 98 1.10 -5.62 11.51
C GLY A 98 0.12 -4.47 11.24
N LEU A 99 0.26 -3.77 10.10
CA LEU A 99 -0.69 -2.73 9.68
C LEU A 99 -2.06 -3.28 9.29
N LEU A 100 -2.16 -4.54 8.84
CA LEU A 100 -3.45 -5.17 8.56
C LEU A 100 -4.24 -5.43 9.85
N GLU A 101 -3.52 -5.73 10.94
CA GLU A 101 -4.13 -6.03 12.24
C GLU A 101 -4.49 -4.75 13.01
N SER A 102 -3.65 -3.72 12.93
CA SER A 102 -3.83 -2.47 13.66
C SER A 102 -3.19 -1.29 12.91
N PRO A 103 -3.85 -0.75 11.88
CA PRO A 103 -3.34 0.43 11.17
C PRO A 103 -3.33 1.66 12.09
N PRO A 104 -2.28 2.49 12.08
CA PRO A 104 -2.29 3.80 12.72
C PRO A 104 -3.48 4.66 12.25
N GLU A 105 -4.05 5.44 13.16
CA GLU A 105 -5.08 6.41 12.80
C GLU A 105 -4.54 7.42 11.77
N GLY A 106 -5.34 7.72 10.75
CA GLY A 106 -4.95 8.67 9.71
C GLY A 106 -3.91 8.13 8.72
N LEU A 107 -3.68 6.81 8.65
CA LEU A 107 -2.80 6.19 7.64
C LEU A 107 -3.60 5.51 6.53
N ALA A 108 -3.17 5.74 5.29
CA ALA A 108 -3.55 4.97 4.12
C ALA A 108 -2.29 4.44 3.41
N VAL A 109 -2.20 3.13 3.20
CA VAL A 109 -1.07 2.49 2.52
C VAL A 109 -1.58 1.85 1.24
N VAL A 110 -0.99 2.19 0.11
CA VAL A 110 -1.33 1.58 -1.18
C VAL A 110 -0.15 0.72 -1.63
N LEU A 111 -0.36 -0.58 -1.73
CA LEU A 111 0.63 -1.55 -2.21
C LEU A 111 0.32 -1.88 -3.66
N ALA A 112 1.18 -1.45 -4.59
CA ALA A 112 1.12 -1.88 -5.98
C ALA A 112 2.12 -3.03 -6.18
N THR A 113 1.60 -4.24 -6.41
CA THR A 113 2.38 -5.48 -6.38
C THR A 113 2.22 -6.31 -7.64
N SER A 114 3.33 -6.77 -8.20
CA SER A 114 3.39 -7.78 -9.25
C SER A 114 3.86 -9.09 -8.64
N ILE A 115 2.90 -9.91 -8.18
CA ILE A 115 3.23 -11.17 -7.51
C ILE A 115 4.02 -12.06 -8.48
N PRO A 116 5.25 -12.49 -8.13
CA PRO A 116 6.04 -13.35 -9.00
C PRO A 116 5.27 -14.63 -9.36
N ARG A 117 5.27 -15.00 -10.64
CA ARG A 117 4.53 -16.16 -11.15
C ARG A 117 4.89 -17.42 -10.36
N GLY A 118 3.88 -18.12 -9.85
CA GLY A 118 4.05 -19.34 -9.07
C GLY A 118 4.48 -19.12 -7.61
N SER A 119 4.56 -17.87 -7.13
CA SER A 119 4.90 -17.58 -5.75
C SER A 119 3.89 -18.20 -4.77
N ARG A 120 4.42 -18.83 -3.71
CA ARG A 120 3.65 -19.42 -2.60
C ARG A 120 3.94 -18.71 -1.26
N ALA A 121 4.58 -17.54 -1.31
CA ALA A 121 4.97 -16.81 -0.11
C ALA A 121 3.76 -16.54 0.79
N LYS A 122 3.90 -16.79 2.10
CA LYS A 122 2.86 -16.55 3.10
C LYS A 122 2.37 -15.10 3.08
N PHE A 123 3.31 -14.16 2.90
CA PHE A 123 3.08 -12.73 2.78
C PHE A 123 1.91 -12.36 1.86
N TYR A 124 1.90 -12.86 0.62
CA TYR A 124 0.82 -12.56 -0.33
C TYR A 124 -0.52 -13.22 0.04
N ARG A 125 -0.52 -14.30 0.81
CA ARG A 125 -1.76 -14.91 1.31
C ARG A 125 -2.33 -14.12 2.48
N GLU A 126 -1.47 -13.52 3.30
CA GLU A 126 -1.89 -12.67 4.41
C GLU A 126 -2.44 -11.34 3.91
N LEU A 127 -1.77 -10.70 2.94
CA LEU A 127 -2.26 -9.49 2.28
C LEU A 127 -3.61 -9.64 1.57
N LYS A 128 -3.95 -10.85 1.11
CA LYS A 128 -5.27 -11.13 0.49
C LYS A 128 -6.38 -11.40 1.51
N ARG A 129 -6.02 -11.56 2.79
CA ARG A 129 -6.94 -11.91 3.88
C ARG A 129 -7.27 -10.72 4.78
N GLY A 130 -6.35 -9.78 4.92
CA GLY A 130 -6.63 -8.46 5.51
C GLY A 130 -7.45 -7.64 4.55
#